data_AF-A0A661ZPK9-F1
#
_entry.id   AF-A0A661ZPK9-F1
#
_cell.length_a   1.000
_cell.length_b   1.000
_cell.length_c   1.000
_cell.angle_alpha   90.00
_cell.angle_beta   90.00
_cell.angle_gamma   90.00
#
_symmetry.space_group_name_H-M   'P 1'
#
loop_
_entity.id
_entity.type
_entity.pdbx_description
1 polymer ?
#
loop_
_entity_poly.entity_id
_entity_poly.type
_entity_poly.pdbx_seq_one_letter_code
_entity_poly.pdbx_strand_id
1 'polypeptide(L)' 'MPSISTKGQQMPASPIRKLVPFAEEAKKKGRKVYHLNIGQPDIKTPEVARDAVKNMTARVIEY' A
#
# COMPACT_ATOMS: atom_id res chain seq x y z
N MET A 1 -7.68 -0.23 27.15
CA MET A 1 -7.65 -0.03 25.68
C MET A 1 -6.72 1.14 25.41
N PRO A 2 -5.65 0.99 24.59
CA PRO A 2 -4.81 2.13 24.23
C PRO A 2 -5.63 3.16 23.44
N SER A 3 -5.45 4.43 23.75
CA SER A 3 -6.06 5.53 23.01
C SER A 3 -5.18 5.96 21.84
N ILE A 4 -5.80 6.41 20.75
CA ILE A 4 -5.07 6.99 19.61
C ILE A 4 -4.49 8.33 20.06
N SER A 5 -3.22 8.59 19.72
CA SER A 5 -2.56 9.86 20.01
C SER A 5 -3.25 11.05 19.36
N THR A 6 -3.10 12.23 19.94
CA THR A 6 -3.62 13.49 19.38
C THR A 6 -3.15 13.71 17.94
N LYS A 7 -1.88 13.40 17.65
CA LYS A 7 -1.31 13.49 16.30
C LYS A 7 -2.02 12.57 15.30
N GLY A 8 -2.35 11.35 15.70
CA GLY A 8 -3.11 10.41 14.87
C GLY A 8 -4.53 10.89 14.60
N GLN A 9 -5.18 11.49 15.59
CA GLN A 9 -6.53 12.05 15.44
C GLN A 9 -6.58 13.26 14.52
N GLN A 10 -5.51 14.08 14.49
CA GLN A 10 -5.41 15.26 13.63
C GLN A 10 -5.00 14.95 12.19
N MET A 11 -4.53 13.73 11.90
CA MET A 11 -4.05 13.36 10.58
C MET A 11 -5.24 13.27 9.59
N PRO A 12 -5.26 14.07 8.52
CA PRO A 12 -6.36 14.05 7.57
C PRO A 12 -6.35 12.75 6.76
N ALA A 13 -7.54 12.29 6.37
CA ALA A 13 -7.67 11.21 5.41
C ALA A 13 -7.10 11.62 4.04
N SER A 14 -6.34 10.73 3.42
CA SER A 14 -5.78 10.96 2.08
C SER A 14 -6.91 11.20 1.06
N PRO A 15 -6.86 12.30 0.27
CA PRO A 15 -7.83 12.56 -0.79
C PRO A 15 -7.91 11.44 -1.83
N ILE A 16 -6.78 10.82 -2.17
CA ILE A 16 -6.72 9.69 -3.11
C ILE A 16 -7.44 8.47 -2.52
N ARG A 17 -7.26 8.19 -1.22
CA ARG A 17 -7.97 7.07 -0.56
C ARG A 17 -9.48 7.27 -0.51
N LYS A 18 -9.97 8.51 -0.47
CA LYS A 18 -11.41 8.78 -0.56
C LYS A 18 -12.01 8.32 -1.89
N LEU A 19 -11.22 8.18 -2.95
CA LEU A 19 -11.66 7.72 -4.26
C LEU A 19 -11.74 6.19 -4.40
N VAL A 20 -11.10 5.45 -3.49
CA VAL A 20 -11.03 3.98 -3.54
C VAL A 20 -12.41 3.31 -3.57
N PRO A 21 -13.39 3.69 -2.74
CA PRO A 21 -14.71 3.05 -2.76
C PRO A 21 -15.40 3.15 -4.12
N PHE A 22 -15.28 4.28 -4.81
CA PHE A 22 -15.87 4.49 -6.14
C PHE A 22 -15.21 3.62 -7.20
N ALA A 23 -13.87 3.49 -7.15
CA ALA A 23 -13.13 2.60 -8.04
C ALA A 23 -13.51 1.13 -7.83
N GLU A 24 -13.67 0.69 -6.58
CA GLU A 24 -14.11 -0.66 -6.24
C GLU A 24 -15.56 -0.93 -6.68
N GLU A 25 -16.46 0.04 -6.52
CA GLU A 25 -17.83 -0.06 -7.03
C GLU A 25 -17.87 -0.18 -8.56
N ALA A 26 -17.06 0.62 -9.27
CA ALA A 26 -16.96 0.53 -10.72
C ALA A 26 -16.46 -0.86 -11.18
N LYS A 27 -15.43 -1.41 -10.52
CA LYS A 27 -14.95 -2.78 -10.76
C LYS A 27 -16.05 -3.82 -10.52
N LYS A 28 -16.80 -3.73 -9.42
CA LYS A 28 -17.93 -4.62 -9.10
C LYS A 28 -19.03 -4.59 -10.17
N LYS A 29 -19.23 -3.43 -10.82
CA LYS A 29 -20.14 -3.26 -11.96
C LYS A 29 -19.56 -3.77 -13.31
N GLY A 30 -18.43 -4.48 -13.28
CA GLY A 30 -17.78 -5.01 -14.48
C GLY A 30 -17.02 -3.96 -15.30
N ARG A 31 -16.81 -2.75 -14.77
CA ARG A 31 -16.08 -1.70 -15.49
C ARG A 31 -14.58 -1.86 -15.25
N LYS A 32 -13.80 -1.74 -16.32
CA LYS A 32 -12.34 -1.69 -16.22
C LYS A 32 -11.91 -0.32 -15.71
N VAL A 33 -11.14 -0.29 -14.62
CA VAL A 33 -10.58 0.93 -14.02
C VAL A 33 -9.07 0.95 -14.27
N TYR A 34 -8.59 2.01 -14.93
CA TYR A 34 -7.16 2.24 -15.14
C TYR A 34 -6.62 3.15 -14.05
N HIS A 35 -5.65 2.67 -13.27
CA HIS A 35 -5.05 3.40 -12.16
C HIS A 35 -3.84 4.20 -12.65
N LEU A 36 -4.07 5.46 -13.01
CA LEU A 36 -3.01 6.42 -13.42
C LEU A 36 -2.58 7.35 -12.26
N ASN A 37 -3.08 7.07 -11.06
CA ASN A 37 -2.98 7.90 -9.87
C ASN A 37 -2.17 7.25 -8.74
N ILE A 38 -1.56 6.08 -8.97
CA ILE A 38 -0.80 5.31 -7.99
C ILE A 38 0.64 5.17 -8.49
N GLY A 39 1.63 5.51 -7.67
CA GLY A 39 3.05 5.39 -8.00
C GLY A 39 3.62 3.97 -7.87
N GLN A 40 2.79 2.93 -8.04
CA GLN A 40 3.23 1.54 -7.96
C GLN A 40 3.75 1.10 -9.33
N PRO A 41 5.01 0.64 -9.45
CA PRO A 41 5.50 0.05 -10.69
C PRO A 41 4.75 -1.23 -11.05
N ASP A 42 4.60 -1.49 -12.35
CA ASP A 42 4.01 -2.70 -12.91
C ASP A 42 5.05 -3.79 -13.23
N ILE A 43 6.34 -3.47 -13.08
CA ILE A 43 7.45 -4.40 -13.28
C ILE A 43 7.58 -5.39 -12.11
N LYS A 44 8.08 -6.59 -12.42
CA LYS A 44 8.38 -7.59 -11.40
C LYS A 44 9.54 -7.12 -10.52
N THR A 45 9.44 -7.34 -9.21
CA THR A 45 10.57 -7.20 -8.30
C THR A 45 11.72 -8.12 -8.75
N PRO A 46 12.97 -7.64 -8.84
CA PRO A 46 14.12 -8.45 -9.25
C PRO A 46 14.26 -9.72 -8.39
N GLU A 47 14.54 -10.85 -9.03
CA GLU A 47 14.68 -12.15 -8.35
C GLU A 47 15.78 -12.12 -7.29
N VAL A 48 16.93 -11.51 -7.60
CA VAL A 48 18.05 -11.34 -6.66
C VAL A 48 17.62 -10.66 -5.36
N ALA A 49 16.74 -9.64 -5.43
CA ALA A 49 16.25 -8.95 -4.25
C ALA A 49 15.26 -9.82 -3.46
N ARG A 50 14.41 -10.56 -4.16
CA ARG A 50 13.47 -11.50 -3.53
C ARG A 50 14.20 -12.63 -2.81
N ASP A 51 15.23 -13.20 -3.43
CA ASP A 51 16.01 -14.29 -2.86
C ASP A 51 16.87 -13.83 -1.68
N ALA A 52 17.44 -12.63 -1.76
CA ALA A 52 18.16 -12.04 -0.63
C ALA A 52 17.26 -11.90 0.61
N VAL A 53 16.03 -11.39 0.44
CA VAL A 53 15.06 -11.28 1.55
C VAL A 53 14.62 -12.66 2.04
N LYS A 54 14.32 -13.58 1.12
CA LYS A 54 13.84 -14.93 1.45
C LYS A 54 14.88 -15.75 2.24
N ASN A 55 16.15 -15.61 1.90
CA ASN A 55 17.25 -16.39 2.49
C ASN A 55 18.00 -15.64 3.59
N MET A 56 17.50 -14.47 4.02
CA MET A 56 18.13 -13.67 5.06
C MET A 56 18.15 -14.44 6.40
N THR A 57 19.34 -14.60 6.98
CA THR A 57 19.55 -15.28 8.27
C THR A 57 19.70 -14.33 9.46
N ALA A 58 19.74 -13.02 9.19
CA ALA A 58 19.82 -11.98 10.22
C ALA A 58 18.59 -12.07 11.14
N ARG A 59 18.83 -12.25 12.44
CA ARG A 59 17.78 -12.30 13.47
C ARG A 59 17.36 -10.91 13.96
N VAL A 60 18.22 -9.93 13.78
CA VAL A 60 18.01 -8.54 14.17
C VAL A 60 18.35 -7.67 12.97
N ILE A 61 17.43 -6.77 12.60
CA ILE A 61 17.67 -5.69 11.65
C ILE A 61 17.85 -4.43 12.48
N GLU A 62 19.10 -3.98 12.59
CA GLU A 62 19.48 -2.81 13.36
C GLU A 62 19.06 -1.52 12.64
N TYR A 63 18.93 -0.43 13.41
CA TYR A 63 18.46 0.87 12.93
C TYR A 63 19.63 1.80 12.59
#